data_AF-A0A0Q7ZDU1-F1
#
_entry.id   AF-A0A0Q7ZDU1-F1
#
_cell.length_a   1.000
_cell.length_b   1.000
_cell.length_c   1.000
_cell.angle_alpha   90.00
_cell.angle_beta   90.00
_cell.angle_gamma   90.00
#
_symmetry.space_group_name_H-M   'P 1'
#
loop_
_entity.id
_entity.type
_entity.pdbx_description
1 polymer ?
#
loop_
_entity_poly.entity_id
_entity_poly.type
_entity_poly.pdbx_seq_one_letter_code
_entity_poly.pdbx_strand_id
1 'polypeptide(L)'
;MTSDSLLGSWILEALGVSGRRASPLAVAKLVWARHEQDLRSAGDLLFTWQLDLRSMAAEMVADGRLLVEESGDWTLPAGTAAPAPARRTWSEDEILAVVEGYVAMLHAEHSGQPIRQRQVLADIEAKTGRTSDQLERMLANISHVIQEHGITPLSSYRPRSNVPAGVRPAVAAVLDD
;
A
#
# COMPACT_ATOMS: atom_id res chain seq x y z
N MET A 1 17.33 9.05 0.98
CA MET A 1 17.51 7.78 1.72
C MET A 1 18.23 6.82 0.80
N THR A 2 19.30 6.18 1.25
CA THR A 2 20.00 5.15 0.45
C THR A 2 19.17 3.87 0.43
N SER A 3 19.23 3.11 -0.67
CA SER A 3 18.54 1.82 -0.83
C SER A 3 18.83 0.85 0.33
N ASP A 4 20.03 0.92 0.89
CA ASP A 4 20.49 0.13 2.04
C ASP A 4 19.63 0.38 3.30
N SER A 5 19.23 1.64 3.53
CA SER A 5 18.39 2.00 4.67
C SER A 5 16.96 1.48 4.52
N LEU A 6 16.46 1.31 3.29
CA LEU A 6 15.11 0.81 3.02
C LEU A 6 15.02 -0.69 3.25
N LEU A 7 15.91 -1.46 2.62
CA LEU A 7 15.93 -2.92 2.73
C LEU A 7 16.09 -3.39 4.18
N GLY A 8 16.97 -2.74 4.96
CA GLY A 8 17.13 -3.05 6.38
C GLY A 8 15.84 -2.82 7.16
N SER A 9 15.12 -1.72 6.89
CA SER A 9 13.84 -1.44 7.54
C SER A 9 12.76 -2.47 7.19
N TRP A 10 12.73 -2.91 5.93
CA TRP A 10 11.76 -3.91 5.45
C TRP A 10 12.02 -5.31 6.02
N ILE A 11 13.28 -5.70 6.23
CA ILE A 11 13.64 -6.95 6.93
C ILE A 11 13.13 -6.92 8.37
N LEU A 12 13.41 -5.83 9.10
CA LEU A 12 12.99 -5.68 10.49
C LEU A 12 11.45 -5.69 10.60
N GLU A 13 10.76 -5.02 9.68
CA GLU A 13 9.30 -5.01 9.60
C GLU A 13 8.73 -6.42 9.33
N ALA A 14 9.24 -7.11 8.32
CA ALA A 14 8.77 -8.45 7.95
C ALA A 14 8.94 -9.43 9.12
N LEU A 15 10.10 -9.41 9.78
CA LEU A 15 10.34 -10.24 10.96
C LEU A 15 9.48 -9.82 12.15
N GLY A 16 9.23 -8.53 12.33
CA GLY A 16 8.28 -8.05 13.34
C GLY A 16 6.88 -8.64 13.17
N VAL A 17 6.37 -8.70 11.93
CA VAL A 17 5.08 -9.30 11.60
C VAL A 17 5.08 -10.82 11.78
N SER A 18 6.20 -11.49 11.49
CA SER A 18 6.33 -12.94 11.61
C SER A 18 6.63 -13.44 13.03
N GLY A 19 6.57 -12.59 14.06
CA GLY A 19 6.86 -13.01 15.44
C GLY A 19 8.36 -13.14 15.72
N ARG A 20 9.17 -12.29 15.09
CA ARG A 20 10.63 -12.15 15.20
C ARG A 20 11.48 -13.24 14.55
N ARG A 21 10.86 -14.25 13.93
CA ARG A 21 11.57 -15.32 13.21
C ARG A 21 10.86 -15.66 11.90
N ALA A 22 11.60 -15.74 10.81
CA ALA A 22 11.07 -16.18 9.52
C ALA A 22 12.19 -16.66 8.59
N SER A 23 11.83 -17.51 7.62
CA SER A 23 12.77 -17.88 6.57
C SER A 23 13.02 -16.68 5.62
N PRO A 24 14.19 -16.62 4.94
CA PRO A 24 14.47 -15.56 3.97
C PRO A 24 13.41 -15.43 2.88
N LEU A 25 12.82 -16.56 2.46
CA LEU A 25 11.73 -16.57 1.49
C LEU A 25 10.44 -15.95 2.05
N ALA A 26 10.09 -16.24 3.30
CA ALA A 26 8.93 -15.64 3.94
C ALA A 26 9.11 -14.11 4.10
N VAL A 27 10.32 -13.67 4.46
CA VAL A 27 10.68 -12.25 4.50
C VAL A 27 10.52 -11.62 3.11
N ALA A 28 11.10 -12.20 2.07
CA ALA A 28 10.99 -11.68 0.70
C ALA A 28 9.52 -11.56 0.23
N LYS A 29 8.67 -12.54 0.54
CA LYS A 29 7.22 -12.48 0.23
C LYS A 29 6.53 -11.32 0.95
N LEU A 30 6.86 -11.09 2.22
CA LEU A 30 6.30 -9.96 2.99
C LEU A 30 6.80 -8.61 2.47
N VAL A 31 8.08 -8.51 2.11
CA VAL A 31 8.63 -7.30 1.49
C VAL A 31 7.90 -6.98 0.19
N TRP A 32 7.77 -7.95 -0.72
CA TRP A 32 7.02 -7.75 -1.97
C TRP A 32 5.57 -7.32 -1.69
N ALA A 33 4.84 -8.05 -0.85
CA ALA A 33 3.43 -7.77 -0.59
C ALA A 33 3.16 -6.37 0.02
N ARG A 34 4.17 -5.73 0.61
CA ARG A 34 4.03 -4.46 1.33
C ARG A 34 4.72 -3.29 0.64
N HIS A 35 5.79 -3.57 -0.09
CA HIS A 35 6.68 -2.59 -0.71
C HIS A 35 6.84 -2.81 -2.22
N GLU A 36 5.93 -3.54 -2.88
CA GLU A 36 5.98 -3.73 -4.34
C GLU A 36 6.06 -2.39 -5.09
N GLN A 37 5.26 -1.40 -4.70
CA GLN A 37 5.29 -0.11 -5.36
C GLN A 37 6.60 0.65 -5.08
N ASP A 38 7.08 0.62 -3.84
CA ASP A 38 8.38 1.21 -3.49
C ASP A 38 9.51 0.57 -4.32
N LEU A 39 9.49 -0.76 -4.48
CA LEU A 39 10.43 -1.51 -5.32
C LEU A 39 10.31 -1.13 -6.79
N ARG A 40 9.10 -1.01 -7.33
CA ARG A 40 8.85 -0.61 -8.72
C ARG A 40 9.35 0.80 -9.01
N SER A 41 9.26 1.70 -8.04
CA SER A 41 9.74 3.08 -8.13
C SER A 41 11.24 3.21 -7.85
N ALA A 42 11.92 2.17 -7.35
CA ALA A 42 13.33 2.22 -6.96
C ALA A 42 14.33 2.01 -8.11
N GLY A 43 13.86 1.99 -9.37
CA GLY A 43 14.72 1.88 -10.55
C GLY A 43 15.41 0.52 -10.63
N ASP A 44 16.73 0.51 -10.74
CA ASP A 44 17.54 -0.72 -10.90
C ASP A 44 17.35 -1.71 -9.74
N LEU A 45 17.05 -1.20 -8.54
CA LEU A 45 16.77 -2.04 -7.37
C LEU A 45 15.62 -3.01 -7.64
N LEU A 46 14.64 -2.68 -8.48
CA LEU A 46 13.55 -3.60 -8.84
C LEU A 46 14.07 -4.94 -9.39
N PHE A 47 15.21 -4.93 -10.07
CA PHE A 47 15.77 -6.11 -10.73
C PHE A 47 16.76 -6.87 -9.83
N THR A 48 17.28 -6.23 -8.79
CA THR A 48 18.31 -6.81 -7.91
C THR A 48 17.87 -6.95 -6.46
N TRP A 49 16.70 -6.45 -6.06
CA TRP A 49 16.33 -6.30 -4.65
C TRP A 49 16.43 -7.56 -3.80
N GLN A 50 16.21 -8.76 -4.35
CA GLN A 50 16.36 -9.99 -3.59
C GLN A 50 17.83 -10.30 -3.27
N LEU A 51 18.75 -9.97 -4.19
CA LEU A 51 20.18 -10.05 -3.95
C LEU A 51 20.59 -8.99 -2.92
N ASP A 52 20.13 -7.75 -3.10
CA ASP A 52 20.45 -6.65 -2.17
C ASP A 52 19.86 -6.91 -0.78
N LEU A 53 18.66 -7.50 -0.68
CA LEU A 53 18.04 -7.92 0.59
C LEU A 53 18.91 -8.95 1.31
N ARG A 54 19.52 -9.89 0.57
CA ARG A 54 20.42 -10.90 1.15
C ARG A 54 21.75 -10.29 1.59
N SER A 55 22.30 -9.36 0.82
CA SER A 55 23.51 -8.61 1.19
C SER A 55 23.27 -7.79 2.45
N MET A 56 22.16 -7.04 2.50
CA MET A 56 21.75 -6.27 3.68
C MET A 56 21.54 -7.17 4.90
N ALA A 57 20.89 -8.32 4.74
CA ALA A 57 20.76 -9.28 5.84
C ALA A 57 22.12 -9.79 6.34
N ALA A 58 23.08 -10.03 5.45
CA ALA A 58 24.44 -10.43 5.85
C ALA A 58 25.17 -9.32 6.63
N GLU A 59 25.01 -8.06 6.23
CA GLU A 59 25.53 -6.91 6.97
C GLU A 59 24.88 -6.78 8.36
N MET A 60 23.56 -6.96 8.45
CA MET A 60 22.82 -6.96 9.72
C MET A 60 23.22 -8.14 10.63
N VAL A 61 23.71 -9.25 10.06
CA VAL A 61 24.29 -10.34 10.86
C VAL A 61 25.66 -9.93 11.38
N ALA A 62 26.49 -9.31 10.54
CA ALA A 62 27.83 -8.87 10.92
C ALA A 62 27.82 -7.80 12.03
N ASP A 63 26.81 -6.93 12.05
CA ASP A 63 26.62 -5.90 13.09
C ASP A 63 25.75 -6.35 14.28
N GLY A 64 25.26 -7.59 14.26
CA GLY A 64 24.49 -8.20 15.35
C GLY A 64 23.02 -7.80 15.44
N ARG A 65 22.47 -7.08 14.46
CA ARG A 65 21.04 -6.75 14.39
C ARG A 65 20.16 -7.93 13.95
N LEU A 66 20.75 -8.96 13.34
CA LEU A 66 20.09 -10.17 12.87
C LEU A 66 20.87 -11.42 13.27
N LEU A 67 20.16 -12.52 13.54
CA LEU A 67 20.75 -13.84 13.75
C LEU A 67 20.28 -14.80 12.65
N VAL A 68 21.14 -15.75 12.29
CA VAL A 68 20.81 -16.87 11.41
C VAL A 68 20.81 -18.14 12.24
N GLU A 69 19.65 -18.78 12.33
CA GLU A 69 19.49 -20.07 13.00
C GLU A 69 20.16 -21.19 12.19
N GLU A 70 20.40 -22.35 12.82
CA GLU A 70 20.90 -23.54 12.11
C GLU A 70 19.96 -23.98 10.97
N SER A 71 18.66 -23.69 11.07
CA SER A 71 17.68 -23.95 10.02
C SER A 71 17.79 -23.00 8.81
N GLY A 72 18.63 -21.97 8.90
CA GLY A 72 18.73 -20.88 7.93
C GLY A 72 17.67 -19.80 8.09
N ASP A 73 16.84 -19.86 9.15
CA ASP A 73 15.87 -18.81 9.47
C ASP A 73 16.59 -17.55 9.98
N TRP A 74 15.98 -16.41 9.71
CA TRP A 74 16.38 -15.12 10.24
C TRP A 74 15.61 -14.81 11.52
N THR A 75 16.31 -14.41 12.58
CA THR A 75 15.73 -14.08 13.88
C THR A 75 16.20 -12.70 14.35
N LEU A 76 15.28 -11.89 14.91
CA LEU A 76 15.64 -10.63 15.58
C LEU A 76 16.07 -10.87 17.04
N PRO A 77 17.32 -10.55 17.42
CA PRO A 77 17.77 -10.59 18.81
C PRO A 77 16.85 -9.76 19.72
N ALA A 78 16.72 -10.13 21.00
CA ALA A 78 15.79 -9.47 21.93
C ALA A 78 16.00 -7.94 22.06
N GLY A 79 17.23 -7.46 21.90
CA GLY A 79 17.59 -6.03 21.95
C GLY A 79 17.31 -5.25 20.66
N THR A 80 17.02 -5.92 19.54
CA THR A 80 16.72 -5.25 18.27
C THR A 80 15.25 -4.86 18.25
N ALA A 81 14.97 -3.56 18.14
CA ALA A 81 13.61 -3.07 17.95
C ALA A 81 13.12 -3.47 16.55
N ALA A 82 12.02 -4.23 16.49
CA ALA A 82 11.27 -4.38 15.26
C ALA A 82 10.40 -3.12 15.10
N PRO A 83 10.53 -2.34 14.02
CA PRO A 83 9.59 -1.27 13.75
C PRO A 83 8.20 -1.89 13.66
N ALA A 84 7.20 -1.20 14.23
CA ALA A 84 5.81 -1.59 14.01
C ALA A 84 5.58 -1.63 12.49
N PRO A 85 4.86 -2.63 11.97
CA PRO A 85 4.62 -2.74 10.53
C PRO A 85 4.10 -1.41 10.00
N ALA A 86 4.80 -0.83 9.02
CA ALA A 86 4.38 0.42 8.40
C ALA A 86 3.01 0.15 7.77
N ARG A 87 1.93 0.77 8.30
CA ARG A 87 0.59 0.56 7.73
C ARG A 87 0.67 0.82 6.23
N ARG A 88 0.26 -0.14 5.39
CA ARG A 88 0.23 0.03 3.93
C ARG A 88 -0.63 1.25 3.60
N THR A 89 0.01 2.39 3.38
CA THR A 89 -0.62 3.66 3.03
C THR A 89 -1.13 3.59 1.60
N TRP A 90 -2.11 4.43 1.28
CA TRP A 90 -2.56 4.58 -0.10
C TRP A 90 -1.50 5.34 -0.89
N SER A 91 -1.09 4.82 -2.03
CA SER A 91 -0.20 5.55 -2.94
C SER A 91 -0.99 6.52 -3.83
N GLU A 92 -0.29 7.45 -4.48
CA GLU A 92 -0.90 8.41 -5.39
C GLU A 92 -1.64 7.72 -6.54
N ASP A 93 -1.02 6.72 -7.18
CA ASP A 93 -1.63 5.96 -8.27
C ASP A 93 -2.89 5.19 -7.82
N GLU A 94 -2.85 4.59 -6.62
CA GLU A 94 -4.02 3.91 -6.06
C GLU A 94 -5.15 4.89 -5.78
N ILE A 95 -4.83 6.07 -5.20
CA ILE A 95 -5.81 7.12 -4.92
C ILE A 95 -6.44 7.60 -6.22
N LEU A 96 -5.61 7.93 -7.22
CA LEU A 96 -6.07 8.43 -8.51
C LEU A 96 -7.01 7.42 -9.19
N ALA A 97 -6.61 6.14 -9.25
CA ALA A 97 -7.44 5.09 -9.85
C ALA A 97 -8.81 4.94 -9.17
N VAL A 98 -8.87 5.07 -7.83
CA VAL A 98 -10.13 5.01 -7.10
C VAL A 98 -10.97 6.27 -7.32
N VAL A 99 -10.34 7.45 -7.35
CA VAL A 99 -11.03 8.74 -7.58
C VAL A 99 -11.61 8.80 -8.98
N GLU A 100 -10.86 8.46 -10.02
CA GLU A 100 -11.36 8.38 -11.40
C GLU A 100 -12.55 7.41 -11.52
N GLY A 101 -12.43 6.23 -10.91
CA GLY A 101 -13.50 5.25 -10.86
C GLY A 101 -14.75 5.77 -10.15
N TYR A 102 -14.58 6.49 -9.04
CA TYR A 102 -15.68 7.12 -8.32
C TYR A 102 -16.36 8.20 -9.17
N VAL A 103 -15.59 9.12 -9.75
CA VAL A 103 -16.11 10.24 -10.54
C VAL A 103 -16.82 9.75 -11.80
N ALA A 104 -16.29 8.72 -12.48
CA ALA A 104 -16.98 8.10 -13.61
C ALA A 104 -18.33 7.49 -13.21
N MET A 105 -18.41 6.80 -12.06
CA MET A 105 -19.69 6.31 -11.53
C MET A 105 -20.63 7.45 -11.13
N LEU A 106 -20.09 8.53 -10.55
CA LEU A 106 -20.85 9.71 -10.15
C LEU A 106 -21.52 10.37 -11.36
N HIS A 107 -20.77 10.60 -12.44
CA HIS A 107 -21.32 11.11 -13.70
C HIS A 107 -22.42 10.21 -14.27
N ALA A 108 -22.22 8.89 -14.21
CA ALA A 108 -23.23 7.93 -14.67
C ALA A 108 -24.52 8.04 -13.83
N GLU A 109 -24.42 8.10 -12.49
CA GLU A 109 -25.58 8.26 -11.60
C GLU A 109 -26.34 9.58 -11.88
N HIS A 110 -25.61 10.69 -11.98
CA HIS A 110 -26.20 12.01 -12.23
C HIS A 110 -26.86 12.11 -13.61
N SER A 111 -26.37 11.33 -14.59
CA SER A 111 -26.95 11.25 -15.94
C SER A 111 -28.07 10.22 -16.04
N GLY A 112 -28.44 9.54 -14.95
CA GLY A 112 -29.43 8.45 -14.95
C GLY A 112 -28.98 7.20 -15.71
N GLN A 113 -27.69 7.04 -15.97
CA GLN A 113 -27.12 5.88 -16.66
C GLN A 113 -26.91 4.72 -15.67
N PRO A 114 -27.06 3.46 -16.13
CA PRO A 114 -26.81 2.30 -15.27
C PRO A 114 -25.33 2.22 -14.84
N ILE A 115 -25.11 2.14 -13.54
CA ILE A 115 -23.76 2.08 -12.95
C ILE A 115 -23.26 0.63 -12.97
N ARG A 116 -22.13 0.37 -13.62
CA ARG A 116 -21.45 -0.94 -13.58
C ARG A 116 -20.52 -1.05 -12.37
N GLN A 117 -21.04 -0.78 -11.17
CA GLN A 117 -20.26 -0.66 -9.93
C GLN A 117 -19.35 -1.87 -9.69
N ARG A 118 -19.88 -3.08 -9.88
CA ARG A 118 -19.11 -4.34 -9.70
C ARG A 118 -17.89 -4.43 -10.63
N GLN A 119 -18.03 -3.96 -11.87
CA GLN A 119 -16.92 -3.97 -12.83
C GLN A 119 -15.85 -2.95 -12.43
N VAL A 120 -16.27 -1.72 -12.08
CA VAL A 120 -15.35 -0.66 -11.66
C VAL A 120 -14.54 -1.10 -10.43
N LEU A 121 -15.19 -1.69 -9.43
CA LEU A 121 -14.50 -2.22 -8.25
C LEU A 121 -13.51 -3.32 -8.64
N ALA A 122 -13.91 -4.29 -9.46
CA ALA A 122 -13.02 -5.37 -9.90
C ALA A 122 -11.78 -4.84 -10.66
N ASP A 123 -11.95 -3.82 -11.50
CA ASP A 123 -10.84 -3.21 -12.23
C ASP A 123 -9.87 -2.48 -11.28
N ILE A 124 -10.39 -1.81 -10.25
CA ILE A 124 -9.56 -1.15 -9.23
C ILE A 124 -8.84 -2.20 -8.36
N GLU A 125 -9.51 -3.27 -7.95
CA GLU A 125 -8.87 -4.37 -7.20
C GLU A 125 -7.73 -5.01 -8.01
N ALA A 126 -7.95 -5.25 -9.30
CA ALA A 126 -6.93 -5.80 -10.18
C ALA A 126 -5.71 -4.87 -10.34
N LYS A 127 -5.92 -3.54 -10.37
CA LYS A 127 -4.84 -2.55 -10.49
C LYS A 127 -4.09 -2.31 -9.18
N THR A 128 -4.79 -2.32 -8.05
CA THR A 128 -4.26 -1.85 -6.76
C THR A 128 -3.96 -2.99 -5.78
N GLY A 129 -4.53 -4.19 -5.99
CA GLY A 129 -4.46 -5.27 -5.00
C GLY A 129 -5.10 -4.91 -3.66
N ARG A 130 -5.99 -3.92 -3.61
CA ARG A 130 -6.81 -3.56 -2.44
C ARG A 130 -8.03 -4.47 -2.40
N THR A 131 -8.54 -4.75 -1.21
CA THR A 131 -9.75 -5.56 -1.05
C THR A 131 -11.02 -4.73 -1.21
N SER A 132 -12.14 -5.37 -1.49
CA SER A 132 -13.46 -4.70 -1.61
C SER A 132 -13.76 -3.83 -0.37
N ASP A 133 -13.56 -4.36 0.84
CA ASP A 133 -13.73 -3.60 2.09
C ASP A 133 -12.85 -2.35 2.19
N GLN A 134 -11.62 -2.40 1.65
CA GLN A 134 -10.73 -1.23 1.62
C GLN A 134 -11.24 -0.20 0.62
N LEU A 135 -11.70 -0.65 -0.55
CA LEU A 135 -12.28 0.20 -1.58
C LEU A 135 -13.57 0.87 -1.10
N GLU A 136 -14.51 0.14 -0.51
CA GLU A 136 -15.75 0.71 0.03
C GLU A 136 -15.48 1.82 1.05
N ARG A 137 -14.49 1.61 1.94
CA ARG A 137 -14.06 2.65 2.89
C ARG A 137 -13.47 3.86 2.18
N MET A 138 -12.65 3.65 1.14
CA MET A 138 -12.09 4.75 0.36
C MET A 138 -13.19 5.52 -0.40
N LEU A 139 -14.15 4.84 -1.01
CA LEU A 139 -15.27 5.47 -1.73
C LEU A 139 -16.18 6.26 -0.79
N ALA A 140 -16.40 5.77 0.44
CA ALA A 140 -17.06 6.53 1.50
C ALA A 140 -16.28 7.78 1.93
N ASN A 141 -14.95 7.71 1.97
CA ASN A 141 -14.10 8.88 2.24
C ASN A 141 -14.13 9.88 1.08
N ILE A 142 -14.09 9.42 -0.18
CA ILE A 142 -14.22 10.27 -1.37
C ILE A 142 -15.60 10.95 -1.38
N SER A 143 -16.67 10.24 -1.01
CA SER A 143 -18.02 10.82 -0.90
C SER A 143 -18.07 12.02 0.05
N HIS A 144 -17.25 12.01 1.11
CA HIS A 144 -17.11 13.17 1.98
C HIS A 144 -16.44 14.34 1.28
N VAL A 145 -15.35 14.10 0.54
CA VAL A 145 -14.66 15.14 -0.23
C VAL A 145 -15.56 15.71 -1.32
N ILE A 146 -16.27 14.88 -2.08
CA ILE A 146 -17.25 15.33 -3.09
C ILE A 146 -18.30 16.26 -2.47
N GLN A 147 -18.76 15.95 -1.25
CA GLN A 147 -19.67 16.82 -0.51
C GLN A 147 -19.02 18.14 -0.07
N GLU A 148 -17.72 18.16 0.27
CA GLU A 148 -16.96 19.39 0.54
C GLU A 148 -16.95 20.34 -0.68
N HIS A 149 -17.00 19.79 -1.90
CA HIS A 149 -17.14 20.55 -3.16
C HIS A 149 -18.59 20.96 -3.49
N GLY A 150 -19.56 20.67 -2.61
CA GLY A 150 -20.97 21.01 -2.83
C GLY A 150 -21.70 20.11 -3.84
N ILE A 151 -21.10 18.98 -4.21
CA ILE A 151 -21.67 17.99 -5.14
C ILE A 151 -22.37 16.89 -4.33
N THR A 152 -23.53 16.43 -4.81
CA THR A 152 -24.23 15.29 -4.21
C THR A 152 -23.41 14.01 -4.48
N PRO A 153 -22.94 13.28 -3.45
CA PRO A 153 -22.15 12.06 -3.65
C PRO A 153 -23.01 10.90 -4.15
N LEU A 154 -22.34 9.81 -4.58
CA LEU A 154 -22.99 8.56 -4.94
C LEU A 154 -23.90 8.06 -3.81
N SER A 155 -25.15 7.78 -4.16
CA SER A 155 -26.18 7.37 -3.18
C SER A 155 -25.81 6.11 -2.38
N SER A 156 -25.04 5.21 -3.00
CA SER A 156 -24.58 3.94 -2.42
C SER A 156 -23.53 4.09 -1.31
N TYR A 157 -22.84 5.23 -1.21
CA TYR A 157 -21.70 5.40 -0.29
C TYR A 157 -21.93 6.53 0.70
N ARG A 158 -22.18 6.18 1.96
CA ARG A 158 -22.33 7.18 3.04
C ARG A 158 -20.99 7.88 3.32
N PRO A 159 -20.92 9.22 3.27
CA PRO A 159 -19.71 9.99 3.56
C PRO A 159 -19.03 9.67 4.89
N ARG A 160 -17.69 9.54 4.87
CA ARG A 160 -16.83 9.37 6.06
C ARG A 160 -15.70 10.40 6.04
N SER A 161 -15.45 11.06 7.17
CA SER A 161 -14.46 12.16 7.26
C SER A 161 -13.01 11.70 7.45
N ASN A 162 -12.74 10.39 7.51
CA ASN A 162 -11.38 9.85 7.67
C ASN A 162 -10.65 9.79 6.32
N VAL A 163 -10.36 10.96 5.74
CA VAL A 163 -9.84 11.10 4.39
C VAL A 163 -8.31 10.92 4.37
N PRO A 164 -7.77 9.92 3.62
CA PRO A 164 -6.33 9.77 3.44
C PRO A 164 -5.67 10.99 2.80
N ALA A 165 -4.42 11.26 3.20
CA ALA A 165 -3.60 12.29 2.58
C ALA A 165 -3.42 11.95 1.08
N GLY A 166 -3.78 12.90 0.20
CA GLY A 166 -3.77 12.71 -1.26
C GLY A 166 -5.16 12.65 -1.90
N VAL A 167 -6.21 12.25 -1.18
CA VAL A 167 -7.56 12.15 -1.78
C VAL A 167 -8.11 13.53 -2.16
N ARG A 168 -7.98 14.54 -1.30
CA ARG A 168 -8.46 15.90 -1.61
C ARG A 168 -7.81 16.49 -2.88
N PRO A 169 -6.48 16.55 -3.01
CA PRO A 169 -5.88 17.08 -4.24
C PRO A 169 -6.21 16.22 -5.47
N ALA A 170 -6.31 14.89 -5.35
CA ALA A 170 -6.70 14.04 -6.46
C ALA A 170 -8.16 14.28 -6.91
N VAL A 171 -9.10 14.45 -5.98
CA VAL A 171 -10.49 14.78 -6.31
C VAL A 171 -10.58 16.15 -6.98
N ALA A 172 -9.88 17.16 -6.46
CA ALA A 172 -9.86 18.48 -7.09
C ALA A 172 -9.35 18.41 -8.54
N ALA A 173 -8.23 17.71 -8.78
CA ALA A 173 -7.67 17.54 -10.11
C ALA A 173 -8.65 16.87 -11.08
N VAL A 174 -9.31 15.78 -10.68
CA VAL A 174 -10.22 15.02 -11.54
C VAL A 174 -11.55 15.75 -11.78
N LEU A 175 -11.98 16.63 -10.88
CA LEU A 175 -13.19 17.45 -11.08
C LEU A 175 -12.95 18.67 -11.97
N ASP A 176 -11.70 19.14 -12.04
CA ASP A 176 -11.30 20.30 -12.85
C ASP A 176 -10.93 19.93 -14.30
N ASP A 177 -10.72 18.63 -14.59
CA ASP A 177 -10.47 18.05 -15.92
C ASP A 177 -11.76 17.83 -16.74
#